data_AF-A0A6G3MGW8-F1
#
_entry.id   AF-A0A6G3MGW8-F1
#
_cell.length_a   1.000
_cell.length_b   1.000
_cell.length_c   1.000
_cell.angle_alpha   90.00
_cell.angle_beta   90.00
_cell.angle_gamma   90.00
#
_symmetry.space_group_name_H-M   'P 1'
#
loop_
_entity.id
_entity.type
_entity.pdbx_description
1 polymer ?
#
loop_
_entity_poly.entity_id
_entity_poly.type
_entity_poly.pdbx_seq_one_letter_code
_entity_poly.pdbx_strand_id
1 'polypeptide(L)'
;MTSILESAINSTNAQFDPKEVLQRLDCKLAQSSQGDLGWDVFTLYYHTRGPLQVVVDYKSVDKYLKIFHFLWFIKRTVHLMDDLSKDQIVYQKEYKNIQIARELFHRINLTKTEMLHFINQLEYFITFEVLECS
;
A
#
# COMPACT_ATOMS: atom_id res chain seq x y z
N MET A 1 11.83 -8.14 9.54
CA MET A 1 10.48 -7.53 9.44
C MET A 1 10.13 -6.76 10.71
N THR A 2 10.30 -7.33 11.90
CA THR A 2 10.11 -6.62 13.18
C THR A 2 10.93 -5.33 13.29
N SER A 3 12.20 -5.33 12.88
CA SER A 3 13.03 -4.11 12.84
C SER A 3 12.51 -3.03 11.87
N ILE A 4 11.91 -3.43 10.75
CA ILE A 4 11.32 -2.50 9.76
C ILE A 4 10.01 -1.94 10.33
N LEU A 5 9.19 -2.78 10.98
CA LEU A 5 7.98 -2.34 11.65
C LEU A 5 8.27 -1.34 12.77
N GLU A 6 9.26 -1.63 13.62
CA GLU A 6 9.70 -0.70 14.67
C GLU A 6 10.22 0.61 14.09
N SER A 7 11.04 0.55 13.03
CA SER A 7 11.51 1.75 12.33
C SER A 7 10.34 2.57 11.76
N ALA A 8 9.35 1.90 11.15
CA ALA A 8 8.17 2.56 10.58
C ALA A 8 7.30 3.21 11.67
N ILE A 9 7.12 2.54 12.82
CA ILE A 9 6.42 3.09 13.99
C ILE A 9 7.14 4.35 14.46
N ASN A 10 8.47 4.28 14.65
CA ASN A 10 9.27 5.40 15.14
C ASN A 10 9.35 6.57 14.14
N SER A 11 9.23 6.31 12.84
CA SER A 11 9.24 7.35 11.80
C SER A 11 7.88 7.99 11.54
N THR A 12 6.81 7.52 12.18
CA THR A 12 5.44 8.00 11.96
C THR A 12 4.79 8.45 13.27
N ASN A 13 3.56 8.95 13.18
CA ASN A 13 2.78 9.31 14.37
C ASN A 13 2.37 8.10 15.21
N ALA A 14 2.50 6.86 14.69
CA ALA A 14 2.19 5.65 15.43
C ALA A 14 3.04 5.50 16.71
N GLN A 15 4.21 6.15 16.80
CA GLN A 15 5.02 6.18 18.02
C GLN A 15 4.27 6.75 19.25
N PHE A 16 3.20 7.53 19.03
CA PHE A 16 2.39 8.12 20.10
C PHE A 16 1.17 7.29 20.46
N ASP A 17 0.91 6.18 19.76
CA ASP A 17 -0.20 5.29 20.06
C ASP A 17 0.01 4.54 21.39
N PRO A 18 -1.07 4.09 22.06
CA PRO A 18 -0.96 3.35 23.30
C PRO A 18 -0.08 2.10 23.13
N LYS A 19 0.80 1.85 24.11
CA LYS A 19 1.72 0.69 24.10
C LYS A 19 1.00 -0.64 23.89
N GLU A 20 -0.21 -0.78 24.43
CA GLU A 20 -1.03 -1.99 24.26
C GLU A 20 -1.45 -2.25 22.81
N VAL A 21 -1.63 -1.22 22.01
CA VAL A 21 -1.95 -1.32 20.57
C VAL A 21 -0.69 -1.72 19.81
N LEU A 22 0.43 -1.04 20.07
CA LEU A 22 1.71 -1.31 19.42
C LEU A 22 2.23 -2.73 19.71
N GLN A 23 2.07 -3.22 20.94
CA GLN A 23 2.47 -4.58 21.34
C GLN A 23 1.63 -5.68 20.67
N ARG A 24 0.44 -5.35 20.16
CA ARG A 24 -0.43 -6.29 19.43
C ARG A 24 -0.20 -6.26 17.93
N LEU A 25 0.51 -5.27 17.40
CA LEU A 25 0.83 -5.15 15.99
C LEU A 25 2.00 -6.05 15.61
N ASP A 26 1.88 -6.77 14.49
CA ASP A 26 2.93 -7.64 13.98
C ASP A 26 2.89 -7.72 12.45
N CYS A 27 3.98 -8.12 11.82
CA CYS A 27 4.06 -8.37 10.39
C CYS A 27 4.16 -9.87 10.12
N LYS A 28 3.20 -10.40 9.37
CA LYS A 28 3.21 -11.79 8.91
C LYS A 28 3.55 -11.86 7.44
N LEU A 29 4.27 -12.92 7.08
CA LEU A 29 4.47 -13.33 5.70
C LEU A 29 3.59 -14.56 5.45
N ALA A 30 2.69 -14.47 4.48
CA ALA A 30 1.93 -15.62 4.01
C ALA A 30 2.86 -16.65 3.36
N GLN A 31 2.42 -17.92 3.28
CA GLN A 31 3.13 -18.91 2.47
C GLN A 31 3.09 -18.47 1.01
N SER A 32 4.27 -18.22 0.44
CA SER A 32 4.43 -17.85 -0.97
C SER A 32 4.08 -19.03 -1.88
N SER A 33 3.25 -18.78 -2.89
CA SER A 33 3.04 -19.67 -4.02
C SER A 33 4.04 -19.37 -5.15
N GLN A 34 4.21 -20.30 -6.10
CA GLN A 34 5.02 -20.02 -7.29
C GLN A 34 4.39 -18.87 -8.10
N GLY A 35 5.13 -17.76 -8.23
CA GLY A 35 4.70 -16.57 -8.96
C GLY A 35 4.40 -15.36 -8.06
N ASP A 36 4.31 -15.55 -6.75
CA ASP A 36 4.10 -14.43 -5.82
C ASP A 36 5.34 -13.54 -5.75
N LEU A 37 5.14 -12.23 -5.81
CA LEU A 37 6.20 -11.26 -5.53
C LEU A 37 6.31 -11.09 -4.01
N GLY A 38 7.48 -10.70 -3.51
CA GLY A 38 7.72 -10.49 -2.08
C GLY A 38 6.74 -9.49 -1.41
N TRP A 39 6.06 -8.66 -2.21
CA TRP A 39 5.04 -7.73 -1.75
C TRP A 39 3.66 -8.35 -1.53
N ASP A 40 3.37 -9.49 -2.17
CA ASP A 40 2.07 -10.16 -2.13
C ASP A 40 1.93 -11.03 -0.87
N VAL A 41 3.06 -11.37 -0.24
CA VAL A 41 3.10 -12.15 1.00
C VAL A 41 3.03 -11.29 2.26
N PHE A 42 3.18 -9.96 2.15
CA PHE A 42 3.19 -9.08 3.32
C PHE A 42 1.79 -8.87 3.91
N THR A 43 1.68 -8.97 5.23
CA THR A 43 0.43 -8.66 5.96
C THR A 43 0.73 -8.00 7.30
N LEU A 44 0.07 -6.89 7.59
CA LEU A 44 0.02 -6.32 8.93
C LEU A 44 -1.08 -7.02 9.72
N TYR A 45 -0.72 -7.61 10.85
CA TYR A 45 -1.60 -8.44 11.66
C TYR A 45 -1.76 -7.84 13.06
N TYR A 46 -3.01 -7.76 13.53
CA TYR A 46 -3.32 -7.33 14.88
C TYR A 46 -3.71 -8.52 15.75
N HIS A 47 -2.97 -8.72 16.84
CA HIS A 47 -3.19 -9.84 17.76
C HIS A 47 -4.41 -9.63 18.67
N THR A 48 -5.46 -10.41 18.44
CA THR A 48 -6.71 -10.40 19.22
C THR A 48 -6.69 -11.41 20.37
N ARG A 49 -5.59 -11.49 21.15
CA ARG A 49 -5.51 -12.44 22.29
C ARG A 49 -6.32 -11.96 23.50
N GLY A 50 -6.76 -12.91 24.33
CA GLY A 50 -7.46 -12.64 25.59
C GLY A 50 -8.92 -12.19 25.38
N PRO A 51 -9.45 -11.22 26.14
CA PRO A 51 -10.86 -10.83 26.07
C PRO A 51 -11.27 -10.29 24.68
N LEU A 52 -10.33 -9.76 23.91
CA LEU A 52 -10.57 -9.30 22.53
C LEU A 52 -10.99 -10.45 21.59
N GLN A 53 -10.57 -11.68 21.84
CA GLN A 53 -10.92 -12.83 21.00
C GLN A 53 -12.41 -13.17 21.08
N VAL A 54 -13.04 -12.86 22.22
CA VAL A 54 -14.48 -13.11 22.44
C VAL A 54 -15.32 -12.18 21.57
N VAL A 55 -14.84 -10.96 21.33
CA VAL A 55 -15.54 -9.93 20.54
C VAL A 55 -15.13 -10.00 19.06
N VAL A 56 -13.85 -10.28 18.78
CA VAL A 56 -13.27 -10.34 17.44
C VAL A 56 -13.00 -11.78 17.05
N ASP A 57 -14.01 -12.40 16.43
CA ASP A 57 -13.93 -13.76 15.92
C ASP A 57 -12.98 -13.88 14.71
N TYR A 58 -12.49 -15.10 14.44
CA TYR A 58 -11.61 -15.41 13.31
C TYR A 58 -12.23 -15.00 11.96
N LYS A 59 -13.55 -15.12 11.81
CA LYS A 59 -14.26 -14.71 10.59
C LYS A 59 -14.17 -13.20 10.35
N SER A 60 -14.19 -12.41 11.41
CA SER A 60 -14.05 -10.96 11.33
C SER A 60 -12.64 -10.57 10.94
N VAL A 61 -11.62 -11.26 11.48
CA VAL A 61 -10.22 -11.07 11.09
C VAL A 61 -10.00 -11.44 9.61
N ASP A 62 -10.58 -12.53 9.11
CA ASP A 62 -10.48 -12.90 7.69
C ASP A 62 -11.06 -11.84 6.75
N LYS A 63 -12.23 -11.29 7.10
CA LYS A 63 -12.85 -10.18 6.35
C LYS A 63 -11.98 -8.93 6.38
N TYR A 64 -11.43 -8.58 7.56
CA TYR A 64 -10.51 -7.46 7.70
C TYR A 64 -9.28 -7.64 6.81
N LEU A 65 -8.67 -8.83 6.78
CA LEU A 65 -7.49 -9.09 5.97
C LEU A 65 -7.75 -8.93 4.48
N LYS A 66 -8.92 -9.36 3.97
CA LYS A 66 -9.32 -9.12 2.58
C LYS A 66 -9.36 -7.64 2.24
N ILE A 67 -9.93 -6.82 3.13
CA ILE A 67 -9.97 -5.36 2.96
C ILE A 67 -8.54 -4.79 3.02
N PHE A 68 -7.73 -5.23 3.99
CA PHE A 68 -6.34 -4.81 4.12
C PHE A 68 -5.54 -5.09 2.84
N HIS A 69 -5.61 -6.31 2.28
CA HIS A 69 -4.86 -6.66 1.07
C HIS A 69 -5.29 -5.83 -0.13
N PHE A 70 -6.59 -5.53 -0.26
CA PHE A 70 -7.09 -4.64 -1.31
C PHE A 70 -6.55 -3.21 -1.16
N LEU A 71 -6.61 -2.63 0.04
CA LEU A 71 -6.08 -1.29 0.31
C LEU A 71 -4.56 -1.23 0.15
N TRP A 72 -3.86 -2.28 0.60
CA TRP A 72 -2.42 -2.44 0.42
C TRP A 72 -2.03 -2.46 -1.06
N PHE A 73 -2.78 -3.19 -1.88
CA PHE A 73 -2.58 -3.23 -3.33
C PHE A 73 -2.73 -1.83 -3.96
N ILE A 74 -3.76 -1.07 -3.57
CA ILE A 74 -3.96 0.30 -4.06
C ILE A 74 -2.76 1.18 -3.67
N LYS A 75 -2.40 1.21 -2.38
CA LYS A 75 -1.27 2.02 -1.90
C LYS A 75 0.05 1.66 -2.57
N ARG A 76 0.29 0.36 -2.81
CA ARG A 76 1.46 -0.12 -3.55
C ARG A 76 1.46 0.36 -5.00
N THR A 77 0.31 0.34 -5.66
CA THR A 77 0.18 0.82 -7.04
C THR A 77 0.51 2.31 -7.15
N VAL A 78 0.02 3.12 -6.21
CA VAL A 78 0.38 4.55 -6.12
C VAL A 78 1.88 4.73 -5.93
N HIS A 79 2.48 3.98 -5.01
CA HIS A 79 3.91 4.05 -4.75
C HIS A 79 4.77 3.69 -5.98
N LEU A 80 4.42 2.60 -6.67
CA LEU A 80 5.10 2.21 -7.91
C LEU A 80 4.97 3.27 -9.01
N MET A 81 3.82 3.94 -9.11
CA MET A 81 3.65 5.04 -10.07
C MET A 81 4.50 6.26 -9.73
N ASP A 82 4.70 6.57 -8.45
CA ASP A 82 5.61 7.62 -8.01
C ASP A 82 7.06 7.30 -8.38
N ASP A 83 7.51 6.07 -8.12
CA ASP A 83 8.86 5.63 -8.48
C ASP A 83 9.08 5.64 -9.99
N LEU A 84 8.11 5.15 -10.77
CA LEU A 84 8.13 5.28 -12.24
C LEU A 84 8.20 6.75 -12.69
N SER A 85 7.67 7.70 -11.92
CA SER A 85 7.82 9.15 -12.23
C SER A 85 9.26 9.61 -12.09
N LYS A 86 9.93 9.19 -11.01
CA LYS A 86 11.31 9.58 -10.72
C LYS A 86 12.24 9.07 -11.82
N ASP A 87 12.08 7.81 -12.19
CA ASP A 87 12.85 7.17 -13.27
C ASP A 87 12.60 7.86 -14.61
N GLN A 88 11.34 8.16 -14.93
CA GLN A 88 10.97 8.82 -16.18
C GLN A 88 11.60 10.21 -16.31
N ILE A 89 11.74 10.97 -15.22
CA ILE A 89 12.43 12.27 -15.24
C ILE A 89 13.90 12.10 -15.64
N VAL A 90 14.57 11.04 -15.18
CA VAL A 90 15.96 10.74 -15.54
C VAL A 90 16.04 10.38 -17.03
N TYR A 91 15.21 9.45 -17.50
CA TYR A 91 15.23 9.02 -18.89
C TYR A 91 14.84 10.14 -19.87
N GLN A 92 13.88 10.99 -19.52
CA GLN A 92 13.54 12.16 -20.37
C GLN A 92 14.72 13.11 -20.55
N LYS A 93 15.58 13.27 -19.53
CA LYS A 93 16.78 14.11 -19.63
C LYS A 93 17.82 13.45 -20.53
N GLU A 94 18.04 12.15 -20.36
CA GLU A 94 19.02 11.38 -21.14
C GLU A 94 18.67 11.34 -22.64
N TYR A 95 17.39 11.12 -22.96
CA TYR A 95 16.93 10.97 -24.35
C TYR A 95 16.34 12.25 -24.96
N LYS A 96 16.60 13.43 -24.37
CA LYS A 96 16.00 14.71 -24.77
C LYS A 96 16.17 15.07 -26.26
N ASN A 97 17.26 14.62 -26.87
CA ASN A 97 17.62 14.94 -28.25
C ASN A 97 16.99 13.99 -29.28
N ILE A 98 16.32 12.92 -28.85
CA ILE A 98 15.68 11.94 -29.73
C ILE A 98 14.20 12.30 -29.89
N GLN A 99 13.80 12.71 -31.10
CA GLN A 99 12.43 13.14 -31.39
C GLN A 99 11.39 12.03 -31.11
N ILE A 100 11.68 10.78 -31.48
CA ILE A 100 10.80 9.62 -31.23
C ILE A 100 10.58 9.40 -29.73
N ALA A 101 11.62 9.59 -28.91
CA ALA A 101 11.52 9.41 -27.46
C ALA A 101 10.56 10.42 -26.84
N ARG A 102 10.52 11.67 -27.35
CA ARG A 102 9.58 12.69 -26.88
C ARG A 102 8.12 12.27 -27.06
N GLU A 103 7.77 11.73 -28.22
CA GLU A 103 6.42 11.23 -28.49
C GLU A 103 6.06 10.04 -27.61
N LEU A 104 7.00 9.11 -27.42
CA LEU A 104 6.81 7.96 -26.54
C LEU A 104 6.57 8.39 -25.09
N PHE A 105 7.40 9.28 -24.54
CA PHE A 105 7.22 9.79 -23.18
C PHE A 105 5.92 10.57 -23.01
N HIS A 106 5.47 11.28 -24.04
CA HIS A 106 4.18 11.96 -23.99
C HIS A 106 3.03 10.95 -23.86
N ARG A 107 3.03 9.88 -24.66
CA ARG A 107 2.02 8.81 -24.56
C ARG A 107 2.05 8.11 -23.20
N ILE A 108 3.24 7.78 -22.70
CA ILE A 108 3.42 7.20 -21.36
C ILE A 108 2.83 8.12 -20.29
N ASN A 109 3.09 9.44 -20.37
CA ASN A 109 2.54 10.41 -19.44
C ASN A 109 1.01 10.46 -19.48
N LEU A 110 0.40 10.46 -20.67
CA LEU A 110 -1.06 10.47 -20.80
C LEU A 110 -1.69 9.25 -20.12
N THR A 111 -1.23 8.05 -20.47
CA THR A 111 -1.75 6.80 -19.87
C THR A 111 -1.53 6.77 -18.35
N LYS A 112 -0.37 7.24 -17.88
CA LYS A 112 -0.08 7.32 -16.46
C LYS A 112 -1.00 8.31 -15.74
N THR A 113 -1.25 9.48 -16.32
CA THR A 113 -2.17 10.47 -15.75
C THR A 113 -3.58 9.92 -15.66
N GLU A 114 -4.05 9.17 -16.66
CA GLU A 114 -5.34 8.49 -16.62
C GLU A 114 -5.41 7.47 -15.47
N MET A 115 -4.38 6.63 -15.32
CA MET A 115 -4.32 5.65 -14.23
C MET A 115 -4.27 6.32 -12.85
N LEU A 116 -3.45 7.36 -12.68
CA LEU A 116 -3.38 8.12 -11.42
C LEU A 116 -4.71 8.79 -11.10
N HIS A 117 -5.38 9.37 -12.10
CA HIS A 117 -6.70 9.95 -11.91
C HIS A 117 -7.70 8.91 -11.40
N PHE A 118 -7.75 7.74 -12.04
CA PHE A 118 -8.61 6.63 -11.60
C PHE A 118 -8.33 6.22 -10.15
N ILE A 119 -7.05 5.99 -9.81
CA ILE A 119 -6.67 5.57 -8.46
C ILE A 119 -7.04 6.63 -7.42
N ASN A 120 -6.80 7.91 -7.71
CA ASN A 120 -7.18 8.99 -6.81
C ASN A 120 -8.69 9.03 -6.58
N GLN A 121 -9.51 8.94 -7.64
CA GLN A 121 -10.97 8.89 -7.50
C GLN A 121 -11.42 7.68 -6.66
N LEU A 122 -10.79 6.53 -6.85
CA LEU A 122 -11.07 5.33 -6.05
C LEU A 122 -10.69 5.53 -4.58
N GLU A 123 -9.52 6.09 -4.27
CA GLU A 123 -9.10 6.39 -2.90
C GLU A 123 -10.04 7.39 -2.23
N TYR A 124 -10.48 8.43 -2.96
CA TYR A 124 -11.48 9.38 -2.48
C TYR A 124 -12.79 8.68 -2.13
N PHE A 125 -13.33 7.87 -3.04
CA PHE A 125 -14.56 7.13 -2.79
C PHE A 125 -14.44 6.23 -1.56
N ILE A 126 -13.37 5.44 -1.46
CA ILE A 126 -13.15 4.55 -0.30
C ILE A 126 -13.06 5.35 1.00
N THR A 127 -12.34 6.46 1.02
CA THR A 127 -12.14 7.24 2.23
C THR A 127 -13.43 7.92 2.69
N PHE A 128 -14.10 8.63 1.80
CA PHE A 128 -15.24 9.47 2.15
C PHE A 128 -16.56 8.68 2.24
N GLU A 129 -16.85 7.83 1.24
CA GLU A 129 -18.14 7.15 1.18
C GLU A 129 -18.16 5.86 2.00
N VAL A 130 -17.00 5.22 2.20
CA VAL A 130 -16.93 3.95 2.95
C VAL A 130 -16.39 4.16 4.36
N LEU A 131 -15.22 4.76 4.52
CA LEU A 131 -14.57 4.84 5.83
C LEU A 131 -15.15 5.92 6.74
N GLU A 132 -15.50 7.10 6.23
CA GLU A 132 -16.05 8.20 7.05
C GLU A 132 -17.54 8.02 7.38
N CYS A 133 -18.27 7.25 6.56
CA CYS A 133 -19.71 7.02 6.74
C CYS A 133 -20.06 5.73 7.52
N SER A 134 -19.05 4.95 7.93
CA SER A 134 -19.20 3.72 8.74
C SER A 134 -18.92 3.96 10.22
#